data_AF-A0A7S0UL97-F1
#
_entry.id   AF-A0A7S0UL97-F1
#
_cell.length_a   1.000
_cell.length_b   1.000
_cell.length_c   1.000
_cell.angle_alpha   90.00
_cell.angle_beta   90.00
_cell.angle_gamma   90.00
#
_symmetry.space_group_name_H-M   'P 1'
#
loop_
_entity.id
_entity.type
_entity.pdbx_description
1 polymer ?
#
loop_
_entity_poly.entity_id
_entity_poly.type
_entity_poly.pdbx_seq_one_letter_code
_entity_poly.pdbx_strand_id
1 'polypeptide(L)'
;GDLVTSLIPRHEDGISSVIGILCGDEKSVCSSLETAKKLDVLPLEVVPIYPCASEEMHLCEMEVYEKLQGIVMEHKKLDALVMDSTLPFSMGQILESIFSDPVTHSKIMERNHVILTPVVEEEAWRNVLIDRFRTDIVLFDGAYRADLRFFKMDSGKKESSLKWSLFSAYDDDFFNHLSSTLSVIKESTGLEPEVEEIANGIVNYVADFAPPNEFTDSEYDKTRSLKQWNSQTPMGHQTIFTMSLQPPKMQLDDDEWVLAEHEPGPWDAVYGGATVESYLGNEIYSVLYDYDEEPEPISRDQIRKFSEADKDLSKPFEVGDLIFYENDDELYNNGVISRVEEEGTYSIYLLNPSGTKIYGVKRDEMISQFETANFYQEIPDLSAPQLTDAFEKALKTKVVNSEDALLAESFPIGKGIVMTAFWKEGHAIMKWDGSKRVDINFFTYKEDVRLRLAFQDAFCGEIKYMNKGARDEHPRGYGGVVNFSSEIANPPHWVEEPDWDDYEDDHDYE
;
A
#
# COMPACT_ATOMS: atom_id res chain seq x y z
N GLY A 1 -26.59 -18.92 -11.34
CA GLY A 1 -26.86 -20.36 -11.22
C GLY A 1 -25.58 -21.06 -10.84
N ASP A 2 -24.75 -21.37 -11.82
CA ASP A 2 -23.51 -22.14 -11.62
C ASP A 2 -22.51 -21.49 -10.64
N LEU A 3 -22.37 -20.16 -10.64
CA LEU A 3 -21.56 -19.44 -9.64
C LEU A 3 -22.04 -19.73 -8.21
N VAL A 4 -23.36 -19.70 -7.99
CA VAL A 4 -23.99 -19.93 -6.69
C VAL A 4 -23.77 -21.37 -6.25
N THR A 5 -24.04 -22.36 -7.11
CA THR A 5 -23.94 -23.78 -6.74
C THR A 5 -22.52 -24.28 -6.50
N SER A 6 -21.52 -23.58 -7.06
CA SER A 6 -20.13 -24.03 -7.06
C SER A 6 -19.27 -23.31 -6.03
N LEU A 7 -19.54 -22.03 -5.75
CA LEU A 7 -18.78 -21.23 -4.78
C LEU A 7 -19.38 -21.26 -3.38
N ILE A 8 -20.66 -21.62 -3.23
CA ILE A 8 -21.27 -21.67 -1.90
C ILE A 8 -20.59 -22.75 -1.05
N PRO A 9 -20.17 -22.42 0.18
CA PRO A 9 -19.61 -23.38 1.12
C PRO A 9 -20.55 -24.56 1.32
N ARG A 10 -20.01 -25.77 1.13
CA ARG A 10 -20.75 -27.01 1.37
C ARG A 10 -20.55 -27.44 2.81
N HIS A 11 -21.65 -27.66 3.50
CA HIS A 11 -21.61 -28.20 4.87
C HIS A 11 -21.47 -29.72 4.82
N GLU A 12 -20.48 -30.26 5.53
CA GLU A 12 -20.21 -31.71 5.57
C GLU A 12 -21.35 -32.51 6.21
N ASP A 13 -22.16 -31.86 7.06
CA ASP A 13 -23.28 -32.44 7.79
C ASP A 13 -24.55 -32.58 6.94
N GLY A 14 -24.52 -32.13 5.68
CA GLY A 14 -25.65 -32.17 4.76
C GLY A 14 -26.76 -31.17 5.06
N ILE A 15 -26.50 -30.18 5.93
CA ILE A 15 -27.43 -29.06 6.16
C ILE A 15 -27.54 -28.22 4.89
N SER A 16 -28.77 -27.82 4.54
CA SER A 16 -29.04 -26.95 3.40
C SER A 16 -28.29 -25.62 3.52
N SER A 17 -27.69 -25.15 2.44
CA SER A 17 -27.12 -23.80 2.43
C SER A 17 -28.23 -22.75 2.26
N VAL A 18 -28.14 -21.64 3.00
CA VAL A 18 -29.13 -20.55 2.97
C VAL A 18 -28.59 -19.38 2.15
N ILE A 19 -29.34 -18.98 1.13
CA ILE A 19 -28.97 -17.94 0.17
C ILE A 19 -29.96 -16.78 0.28
N GLY A 20 -29.48 -15.61 0.68
CA GLY A 20 -30.22 -14.37 0.58
C GLY A 20 -30.13 -13.79 -0.84
N ILE A 21 -31.25 -13.54 -1.50
CA ILE A 21 -31.28 -12.87 -2.81
C ILE A 21 -31.90 -11.49 -2.68
N LEU A 22 -31.06 -10.48 -2.85
CA LEU A 22 -31.44 -9.07 -2.81
C LEU A 22 -31.99 -8.63 -4.16
N CYS A 23 -33.30 -8.37 -4.19
CA CYS A 23 -34.03 -7.97 -5.39
C CYS A 23 -34.32 -6.46 -5.38
N GLY A 24 -34.79 -5.90 -6.50
CA GLY A 24 -35.43 -4.58 -6.55
C GLY A 24 -36.80 -4.56 -5.87
N ASP A 25 -37.71 -3.70 -6.35
CA ASP A 25 -39.11 -3.67 -5.88
C ASP A 25 -39.75 -5.07 -6.00
N GLU A 26 -40.63 -5.45 -5.06
CA GLU A 26 -41.29 -6.76 -5.04
C GLU A 26 -42.07 -7.07 -6.32
N LYS A 27 -42.52 -6.04 -7.05
CA LYS A 27 -43.20 -6.15 -8.34
C LYS A 27 -42.25 -6.28 -9.53
N SER A 28 -40.97 -5.95 -9.34
CA SER A 28 -39.95 -6.05 -10.39
C SER A 28 -39.51 -7.50 -10.59
N VAL A 29 -39.09 -7.83 -11.82
CA VAL A 29 -38.59 -9.17 -12.14
C VAL A 29 -37.19 -9.33 -11.58
N CYS A 30 -37.03 -10.18 -10.58
CA CYS A 30 -35.74 -10.51 -9.98
C CYS A 30 -35.14 -11.74 -10.67
N SER A 31 -34.31 -11.50 -11.68
CA SER A 31 -33.72 -12.56 -12.52
C SER A 31 -32.92 -13.56 -11.68
N SER A 32 -32.17 -13.08 -10.68
CA SER A 32 -31.35 -13.93 -9.81
C SER A 32 -32.20 -14.89 -8.98
N LEU A 33 -33.35 -14.42 -8.47
CA LEU A 33 -34.30 -15.24 -7.71
C LEU A 33 -34.95 -16.32 -8.58
N GLU A 34 -35.39 -15.95 -9.79
CA GLU A 34 -35.97 -16.91 -10.73
C GLU A 34 -34.97 -17.98 -11.16
N THR A 35 -33.71 -17.60 -11.38
CA THR A 35 -32.63 -18.55 -11.70
C THR A 35 -32.34 -19.46 -10.52
N ALA A 36 -32.27 -18.92 -9.30
CA ALA A 36 -31.96 -19.72 -8.11
C ALA A 36 -33.06 -20.74 -7.78
N LYS A 37 -34.34 -20.38 -7.93
CA LYS A 37 -35.46 -21.30 -7.73
C LYS A 37 -35.51 -22.48 -8.72
N LYS A 38 -34.80 -22.40 -9.85
CA LYS A 38 -34.72 -23.47 -10.86
C LYS A 38 -33.58 -24.46 -10.60
N LEU A 39 -32.76 -24.23 -9.58
CA LEU A 39 -31.63 -25.09 -9.25
C LEU A 39 -32.12 -26.32 -8.47
N ASP A 40 -32.22 -27.47 -9.13
CA ASP A 40 -32.58 -28.76 -8.51
C ASP A 40 -31.39 -29.51 -7.88
N VAL A 41 -30.20 -28.91 -7.90
CA VAL A 41 -28.93 -29.67 -7.75
C VAL A 41 -28.53 -29.87 -6.28
N LEU A 42 -29.08 -29.10 -5.35
CA LEU A 42 -28.65 -29.09 -3.95
C LEU A 42 -29.82 -28.73 -3.01
N PRO A 43 -29.77 -29.15 -1.73
CA PRO A 43 -30.65 -28.61 -0.70
C PRO A 43 -30.26 -27.13 -0.48
N LEU A 44 -30.85 -26.24 -1.27
CA LEU A 44 -30.64 -24.80 -1.19
C LEU A 44 -31.92 -24.15 -0.69
N GLU A 45 -31.78 -23.37 0.37
CA GLU A 45 -32.84 -22.53 0.89
C GLU A 45 -32.67 -21.12 0.35
N VAL A 46 -33.55 -20.74 -0.58
CA VAL A 46 -33.45 -19.45 -1.28
C VAL A 46 -34.45 -18.47 -0.68
N VAL A 47 -33.93 -17.42 -0.04
CA VAL A 47 -34.75 -16.43 0.66
C VAL A 47 -34.66 -15.08 -0.03
N PRO A 48 -35.77 -14.55 -0.59
CA PRO A 48 -35.76 -13.24 -1.21
C PRO A 48 -35.75 -12.13 -0.16
N ILE A 49 -34.96 -11.09 -0.40
CA ILE A 49 -34.85 -9.89 0.43
C ILE A 49 -35.16 -8.70 -0.45
N TYR A 50 -36.20 -7.95 -0.09
CA TYR A 50 -36.67 -6.78 -0.83
C TYR A 50 -36.35 -5.49 -0.07
N PRO A 51 -36.13 -4.37 -0.76
CA PRO A 51 -36.03 -3.05 -0.13
C PRO A 51 -37.28 -2.75 0.69
N CYS A 52 -37.14 -1.96 1.75
CA CYS A 52 -38.27 -1.48 2.52
C CYS A 52 -39.18 -0.55 1.68
N ALA A 53 -40.38 -0.25 2.18
CA ALA A 53 -41.26 0.74 1.58
C ALA A 53 -41.02 2.19 2.07
N SER A 54 -40.22 2.37 3.13
CA SER A 54 -39.93 3.67 3.74
C SER A 54 -39.01 4.53 2.87
N GLU A 55 -39.33 5.81 2.72
CA GLU A 55 -38.42 6.80 2.12
C GLU A 55 -37.30 7.23 3.10
N GLU A 56 -37.52 7.05 4.40
CA GLU A 56 -36.52 7.33 5.43
C GLU A 56 -35.52 6.17 5.53
N MET A 57 -34.26 6.42 5.20
CA MET A 57 -33.19 5.42 5.12
C MET A 57 -32.97 4.67 6.44
N HIS A 58 -33.04 5.34 7.58
CA HIS A 58 -32.86 4.71 8.89
C HIS A 58 -33.96 3.70 9.23
N LEU A 59 -35.24 4.05 8.98
CA LEU A 59 -36.35 3.13 9.17
C LEU A 59 -36.25 1.94 8.19
N CYS A 60 -35.75 2.20 6.98
CA CYS A 60 -35.48 1.17 5.99
C CYS A 60 -34.42 0.18 6.46
N GLU A 61 -33.32 0.70 6.99
CA GLU A 61 -32.22 -0.09 7.55
C GLU A 61 -32.70 -0.99 8.68
N MET A 62 -33.49 -0.45 9.62
CA MET A 62 -34.09 -1.24 10.70
C MET A 62 -34.99 -2.37 10.16
N GLU A 63 -35.85 -2.09 9.18
CA GLU A 63 -36.74 -3.10 8.60
C GLU A 63 -35.95 -4.20 7.87
N VAL A 64 -34.90 -3.83 7.13
CA VAL A 64 -34.02 -4.79 6.44
C VAL A 64 -33.25 -5.63 7.44
N TYR A 65 -32.76 -5.02 8.52
CA TYR A 65 -32.09 -5.72 9.61
C TYR A 65 -33.02 -6.73 10.30
N GLU A 66 -34.24 -6.32 10.66
CA GLU A 66 -35.25 -7.21 11.25
C GLU A 66 -35.60 -8.37 10.32
N LYS A 67 -35.71 -8.13 9.00
CA LYS A 67 -35.91 -9.17 8.00
C LYS A 67 -34.74 -10.16 8.00
N LEU A 68 -33.49 -9.67 7.92
CA LEU A 68 -32.30 -10.53 7.97
C LEU A 68 -32.24 -11.35 9.26
N GLN A 69 -32.55 -10.74 10.41
CA GLN A 69 -32.65 -11.48 11.67
C GLN A 69 -33.76 -12.54 11.65
N GLY A 70 -34.92 -12.21 11.09
CA GLY A 70 -36.02 -13.16 10.92
C GLY A 70 -35.60 -14.39 10.09
N ILE A 71 -34.84 -14.17 9.01
CA ILE A 71 -34.26 -15.24 8.19
C ILE A 71 -33.33 -16.12 9.03
N VAL A 72 -32.44 -15.52 9.83
CA VAL A 72 -31.51 -16.27 10.69
C VAL A 72 -32.26 -17.05 11.78
N MET A 73 -33.38 -16.53 12.29
CA MET A 73 -34.20 -17.20 13.30
C MET A 73 -35.03 -18.36 12.72
N GLU A 74 -35.55 -18.20 11.51
CA GLU A 74 -36.34 -19.24 10.82
C GLU A 74 -35.43 -20.34 10.24
N HIS A 75 -34.25 -19.93 9.79
CA HIS A 75 -33.27 -20.77 9.13
C HIS A 75 -31.97 -20.83 9.95
N LYS A 76 -30.83 -20.68 9.29
CA LYS A 76 -29.52 -20.43 9.91
C LYS A 76 -28.92 -19.16 9.30
N LYS A 77 -27.67 -18.86 9.64
CA LYS A 77 -26.96 -17.73 9.03
C LYS A 77 -26.80 -17.93 7.52
N LEU A 78 -26.66 -16.82 6.80
CA LEU A 78 -26.54 -16.81 5.35
C LEU A 78 -25.17 -17.31 4.91
N ASP A 79 -25.16 -18.33 4.05
CA ASP A 79 -23.95 -18.83 3.38
C ASP A 79 -23.60 -17.99 2.16
N ALA A 80 -24.60 -17.35 1.55
CA ALA A 80 -24.38 -16.45 0.45
C ALA A 80 -25.41 -15.33 0.36
N LEU A 81 -24.96 -14.23 -0.24
CA LEU A 81 -25.77 -13.07 -0.56
C LEU A 81 -25.63 -12.75 -2.05
N VAL A 82 -26.73 -12.73 -2.79
CA VAL A 82 -26.72 -12.42 -4.23
C VAL A 82 -27.47 -11.12 -4.48
N MET A 83 -26.76 -10.12 -4.99
CA MET A 83 -27.34 -8.84 -5.40
C MET A 83 -27.83 -8.93 -6.84
N ASP A 84 -29.12 -8.77 -7.07
CA ASP A 84 -29.68 -8.72 -8.41
C ASP A 84 -29.34 -7.40 -9.11
N SER A 85 -29.35 -7.37 -10.44
CA SER A 85 -29.11 -6.15 -11.22
C SER A 85 -30.21 -5.09 -11.03
N THR A 86 -31.35 -5.45 -10.45
CA THR A 86 -32.44 -4.51 -10.13
C THR A 86 -32.31 -3.86 -8.74
N LEU A 87 -31.32 -4.24 -7.94
CA LEU A 87 -31.12 -3.72 -6.58
C LEU A 87 -30.78 -2.22 -6.61
N PRO A 88 -31.52 -1.33 -5.92
CA PRO A 88 -31.21 0.09 -5.93
C PRO A 88 -29.98 0.45 -5.08
N PHE A 89 -29.32 1.56 -5.42
CA PHE A 89 -28.15 2.07 -4.68
C PHE A 89 -28.40 2.26 -3.18
N SER A 90 -29.59 2.76 -2.80
CA SER A 90 -29.96 2.96 -1.39
C SER A 90 -29.93 1.67 -0.58
N MET A 91 -30.30 0.54 -1.19
CA MET A 91 -30.20 -0.76 -0.55
C MET A 91 -28.74 -1.19 -0.39
N GLY A 92 -27.87 -0.86 -1.34
CA GLY A 92 -26.41 -1.02 -1.20
C GLY A 92 -25.85 -0.28 0.01
N GLN A 93 -26.28 0.97 0.24
CA GLN A 93 -25.87 1.77 1.41
C GLN A 93 -26.37 1.15 2.72
N ILE A 94 -27.61 0.65 2.74
CA ILE A 94 -28.18 -0.03 3.91
C ILE A 94 -27.40 -1.30 4.24
N LEU A 95 -27.05 -2.11 3.22
CA LEU A 95 -26.26 -3.33 3.43
C LEU A 95 -24.87 -3.01 3.97
N GLU A 96 -24.22 -1.98 3.43
CA GLU A 96 -22.94 -1.53 3.96
C GLU A 96 -23.06 -1.14 5.43
N SER A 97 -24.05 -0.32 5.80
CA SER A 97 -24.26 0.11 7.18
C SER A 97 -24.45 -1.11 8.11
N ILE A 98 -25.36 -2.01 7.76
CA ILE A 98 -25.66 -3.23 8.53
C ILE A 98 -24.41 -4.11 8.69
N PHE A 99 -23.69 -4.37 7.60
CA PHE A 99 -22.56 -5.30 7.63
C PHE A 99 -21.23 -4.67 8.08
N SER A 100 -21.14 -3.34 8.12
CA SER A 100 -19.96 -2.63 8.66
C SER A 100 -19.78 -2.83 10.17
N ASP A 101 -20.84 -3.17 10.90
CA ASP A 101 -20.77 -3.60 12.30
C ASP A 101 -20.39 -5.10 12.39
N PRO A 102 -19.20 -5.45 12.91
CA PRO A 102 -18.75 -6.85 12.95
C PRO A 102 -19.66 -7.76 13.79
N VAL A 103 -20.32 -7.20 14.81
CA VAL A 103 -21.26 -7.96 15.66
C VAL A 103 -22.50 -8.33 14.87
N THR A 104 -23.03 -7.41 14.07
CA THR A 104 -24.16 -7.66 13.19
C THR A 104 -23.81 -8.59 12.05
N HIS A 105 -22.67 -8.36 11.37
CA HIS A 105 -22.19 -9.23 10.31
C HIS A 105 -22.06 -10.68 10.76
N SER A 106 -21.40 -10.92 11.90
CA SER A 106 -21.23 -12.27 12.47
C SER A 106 -22.54 -12.90 12.97
N LYS A 107 -23.59 -12.12 13.23
CA LYS A 107 -24.93 -12.64 13.55
C LYS A 107 -25.70 -13.08 12.31
N ILE A 108 -25.48 -12.42 11.17
CA ILE A 108 -26.27 -12.63 9.95
C ILE A 108 -25.60 -13.59 8.97
N MET A 109 -24.29 -13.45 8.75
CA MET A 109 -23.52 -14.24 7.79
C MET A 109 -22.80 -15.40 8.48
N GLU A 110 -22.69 -16.53 7.79
CA GLU A 110 -21.76 -17.58 8.20
C GLU A 110 -20.32 -17.09 8.14
N ARG A 111 -19.41 -17.78 8.85
CA ARG A 111 -17.99 -17.42 8.80
C ARG A 111 -17.48 -17.54 7.38
N ASN A 112 -17.60 -18.71 6.75
CA ASN A 112 -17.32 -18.88 5.33
C ASN A 112 -18.58 -18.49 4.55
N HIS A 113 -18.51 -17.44 3.74
CA HIS A 113 -19.65 -16.95 2.95
C HIS A 113 -19.21 -16.27 1.65
N VAL A 114 -20.13 -16.20 0.69
CA VAL A 114 -19.90 -15.57 -0.63
C VAL A 114 -20.91 -14.49 -0.92
N ILE A 115 -20.46 -13.37 -1.47
CA ILE A 115 -21.31 -12.29 -1.97
C ILE A 115 -21.11 -12.15 -3.48
N LEU A 116 -22.20 -12.14 -4.24
CA LEU A 116 -22.19 -12.10 -5.70
C LEU A 116 -23.00 -10.91 -6.21
N THR A 117 -22.48 -10.21 -7.22
CA THR A 117 -23.24 -9.19 -7.94
C THR A 117 -22.88 -9.17 -9.43
N PRO A 118 -23.84 -9.01 -10.34
CA PRO A 118 -23.52 -8.64 -11.70
C PRO A 118 -22.95 -7.20 -11.71
N VAL A 119 -22.03 -6.94 -12.63
CA VAL A 119 -21.56 -5.58 -12.90
C VAL A 119 -22.53 -4.98 -13.91
N VAL A 120 -23.26 -3.95 -13.49
CA VAL A 120 -24.18 -3.20 -14.34
C VAL A 120 -23.41 -2.00 -14.90
N GLU A 121 -23.50 -1.77 -16.22
CA GLU A 121 -22.89 -0.60 -16.85
C GLU A 121 -23.42 0.67 -16.16
N GLU A 122 -22.54 1.64 -15.91
CA GLU A 122 -22.82 2.90 -15.20
C GLU A 122 -23.06 2.79 -13.67
N GLU A 123 -23.12 1.59 -13.09
CA GLU A 123 -23.30 1.39 -11.64
C GLU A 123 -22.00 0.98 -10.93
N ALA A 124 -21.04 1.89 -10.84
CA ALA A 124 -19.76 1.62 -10.18
C ALA A 124 -19.89 1.25 -8.68
N TRP A 125 -20.98 1.66 -8.03
CA TRP A 125 -21.19 1.48 -6.60
C TRP A 125 -21.21 0.01 -6.17
N ARG A 126 -21.61 -0.93 -7.03
CA ARG A 126 -21.65 -2.37 -6.70
C ARG A 126 -20.25 -2.91 -6.48
N ASN A 127 -19.33 -2.56 -7.37
CA ASN A 127 -17.94 -2.97 -7.26
C ASN A 127 -17.28 -2.33 -6.03
N VAL A 128 -17.61 -1.06 -5.76
CA VAL A 128 -17.16 -0.37 -4.54
C VAL A 128 -17.70 -1.08 -3.29
N LEU A 129 -18.96 -1.51 -3.29
CA LEU A 129 -19.55 -2.23 -2.16
C LEU A 129 -18.87 -3.59 -1.95
N ILE A 130 -18.64 -4.37 -3.01
CA ILE A 130 -17.89 -5.63 -2.93
C ILE A 130 -16.47 -5.40 -2.42
N ASP A 131 -15.81 -4.31 -2.85
CA ASP A 131 -14.49 -3.97 -2.34
C ASP A 131 -14.51 -3.57 -0.85
N ARG A 132 -15.55 -2.87 -0.38
CA ARG A 132 -15.74 -2.56 1.05
C ARG A 132 -15.92 -3.82 1.90
N PHE A 133 -16.55 -4.88 1.37
CA PHE A 133 -16.58 -6.16 2.07
C PHE A 133 -15.17 -6.70 2.35
N ARG A 134 -14.24 -6.49 1.40
CA ARG A 134 -12.83 -6.87 1.53
C ARG A 134 -12.00 -5.90 2.37
N THR A 135 -12.25 -4.59 2.29
CA THR A 135 -11.37 -3.58 2.91
C THR A 135 -11.86 -3.05 4.24
N ASP A 136 -13.14 -3.18 4.55
CA ASP A 136 -13.77 -2.52 5.71
C ASP A 136 -14.50 -3.52 6.61
N ILE A 137 -15.04 -4.61 6.05
CA ILE A 137 -15.87 -5.59 6.78
C ILE A 137 -15.05 -6.82 7.17
N VAL A 138 -14.40 -7.50 6.21
CA VAL A 138 -13.52 -8.64 6.45
C VAL A 138 -12.10 -8.25 6.07
N LEU A 139 -11.40 -7.63 7.03
CA LEU A 139 -10.13 -6.96 6.77
C LEU A 139 -8.99 -7.91 6.43
N PHE A 140 -8.94 -9.07 7.07
CA PHE A 140 -7.74 -9.91 7.10
C PHE A 140 -7.76 -11.02 6.04
N ASP A 141 -6.62 -11.70 5.92
CA ASP A 141 -6.42 -12.83 5.02
C ASP A 141 -7.56 -13.86 5.13
N GLY A 142 -7.96 -14.39 3.96
CA GLY A 142 -9.22 -15.08 3.75
C GLY A 142 -10.32 -14.22 3.12
N ALA A 143 -10.07 -12.93 2.85
CA ALA A 143 -11.02 -12.04 2.18
C ALA A 143 -10.68 -11.87 0.69
N TYR A 144 -11.29 -12.68 -0.18
CA TYR A 144 -10.99 -12.67 -1.61
C TYR A 144 -12.04 -11.91 -2.41
N ARG A 145 -11.62 -10.97 -3.26
CA ARG A 145 -12.44 -10.38 -4.31
C ARG A 145 -11.97 -10.87 -5.66
N ALA A 146 -12.91 -11.21 -6.55
CA ALA A 146 -12.59 -11.46 -7.95
C ALA A 146 -13.59 -10.79 -8.88
N ASP A 147 -13.07 -10.18 -9.94
CA ASP A 147 -13.87 -9.63 -11.03
C ASP A 147 -13.78 -10.57 -12.24
N LEU A 148 -14.93 -11.07 -12.65
CA LEU A 148 -15.07 -12.09 -13.68
C LEU A 148 -15.75 -11.51 -14.92
N ARG A 149 -15.28 -11.95 -16.08
CA ARG A 149 -15.86 -11.61 -17.37
C ARG A 149 -16.11 -12.89 -18.17
N PHE A 150 -17.31 -13.05 -18.69
CA PHE A 150 -17.72 -14.21 -19.47
C PHE A 150 -18.04 -13.79 -20.90
N PHE A 151 -17.46 -14.47 -21.88
CA PHE A 151 -17.65 -14.17 -23.30
C PHE A 151 -18.40 -15.27 -24.01
N LYS A 152 -19.24 -14.90 -24.96
CA LYS A 152 -19.74 -15.84 -25.95
C LYS A 152 -18.72 -15.93 -27.09
N MET A 153 -18.33 -17.15 -27.45
CA MET A 153 -17.44 -17.37 -28.58
C MET A 153 -18.28 -17.55 -29.85
N ASP A 154 -18.25 -16.57 -30.76
CA ASP A 154 -18.78 -16.72 -32.12
C ASP A 154 -17.62 -16.70 -33.12
N SER A 155 -17.43 -17.80 -33.84
CA SER A 155 -16.42 -17.91 -34.90
C SER A 155 -14.99 -17.56 -34.44
N GLY A 156 -14.68 -17.83 -33.18
CA GLY A 156 -13.38 -17.52 -32.56
C GLY A 156 -13.19 -16.07 -32.12
N LYS A 157 -14.23 -15.23 -32.22
CA LYS A 157 -14.24 -13.86 -31.67
C LYS A 157 -15.05 -13.82 -30.38
N LYS A 158 -14.54 -13.05 -29.41
CA LYS A 158 -15.22 -12.75 -28.15
C LYS A 158 -16.35 -11.77 -28.43
N GLU A 159 -17.60 -12.21 -28.32
CA GLU A 159 -18.81 -11.39 -28.40
C GLU A 159 -19.51 -11.31 -27.05
N SER A 160 -20.10 -10.16 -26.72
CA SER A 160 -20.90 -9.87 -25.51
C SER A 160 -20.28 -10.35 -24.20
N SER A 161 -19.84 -9.44 -23.34
CA SER A 161 -19.32 -9.80 -22.03
C SER A 161 -20.39 -9.69 -20.95
N LEU A 162 -20.67 -10.76 -20.21
CA LEU A 162 -21.31 -10.68 -18.91
C LEU A 162 -20.23 -10.48 -17.85
N LYS A 163 -20.44 -9.53 -16.95
CA LYS A 163 -19.48 -9.24 -15.87
C LYS A 163 -20.08 -9.51 -14.52
N TRP A 164 -19.28 -10.08 -13.62
CA TRP A 164 -19.64 -10.36 -12.25
C TRP A 164 -18.51 -9.93 -11.33
N SER A 165 -18.88 -9.41 -10.16
CA SER A 165 -17.96 -9.21 -9.06
C SER A 165 -18.38 -10.15 -7.93
N LEU A 166 -17.40 -10.79 -7.30
CA LEU A 166 -17.61 -11.67 -6.17
C LEU A 166 -16.69 -11.31 -5.02
N PHE A 167 -17.16 -11.58 -3.82
CA PHE A 167 -16.39 -11.59 -2.59
C PHE A 167 -16.58 -12.94 -1.89
N SER A 168 -15.50 -13.53 -1.41
CA SER A 168 -15.48 -14.77 -0.62
C SER A 168 -14.74 -14.51 0.68
N ALA A 169 -15.33 -14.90 1.81
CA ALA A 169 -14.73 -14.77 3.13
C ALA A 169 -14.35 -16.13 3.69
N TYR A 170 -13.13 -16.25 4.22
CA TYR A 170 -12.56 -17.41 4.89
C TYR A 170 -12.68 -18.72 4.08
N ASP A 171 -12.47 -18.64 2.76
CA ASP A 171 -12.38 -19.79 1.87
C ASP A 171 -10.91 -20.15 1.62
N ASP A 172 -10.38 -21.06 2.44
CA ASP A 172 -8.97 -21.49 2.36
C ASP A 172 -8.60 -22.13 1.00
N ASP A 173 -9.60 -22.61 0.24
CA ASP A 173 -9.45 -23.23 -1.07
C ASP A 173 -9.98 -22.35 -2.22
N PHE A 174 -10.10 -21.04 -1.99
CA PHE A 174 -10.71 -20.08 -2.92
C PHE A 174 -10.25 -20.22 -4.36
N PHE A 175 -8.94 -20.29 -4.62
CA PHE A 175 -8.41 -20.39 -5.98
C PHE A 175 -8.79 -21.70 -6.67
N ASN A 176 -8.81 -22.81 -5.92
CA ASN A 176 -9.23 -24.12 -6.41
C ASN A 176 -10.73 -24.13 -6.72
N HIS A 177 -11.55 -23.60 -5.79
CA HIS A 177 -12.99 -23.46 -5.97
C HIS A 177 -13.34 -22.54 -7.14
N LEU A 178 -12.66 -21.40 -7.28
CA LEU A 178 -12.84 -20.48 -8.40
C LEU A 178 -12.47 -21.16 -9.72
N SER A 179 -11.29 -21.78 -9.82
CA SER A 179 -10.85 -22.48 -11.04
C SER A 179 -11.81 -23.60 -11.45
N SER A 180 -12.26 -24.40 -10.48
CA SER A 180 -13.25 -25.46 -10.70
C SER A 180 -14.59 -24.87 -11.18
N THR A 181 -15.07 -23.81 -10.54
CA THR A 181 -16.32 -23.11 -10.89
C THR A 181 -16.27 -22.56 -12.32
N LEU A 182 -15.16 -21.91 -12.70
CA LEU A 182 -15.00 -21.36 -14.04
C LEU A 182 -14.96 -22.47 -15.11
N SER A 183 -14.33 -23.61 -14.80
CA SER A 183 -14.35 -24.80 -15.68
C SER A 183 -15.77 -25.34 -15.87
N VAL A 184 -16.53 -25.49 -14.77
CA VAL A 184 -17.93 -25.95 -14.82
C VAL A 184 -18.80 -25.01 -15.64
N ILE A 185 -18.68 -23.69 -15.45
CA ILE A 185 -19.43 -22.69 -16.22
C ILE A 185 -19.10 -22.78 -17.71
N LYS A 186 -17.82 -22.94 -18.05
CA LYS A 186 -17.39 -23.09 -19.44
C LYS A 186 -18.00 -24.32 -20.09
N GLU A 187 -17.99 -25.45 -19.38
CA GLU A 187 -18.56 -26.72 -19.86
C GLU A 187 -20.09 -26.67 -19.99
N SER A 188 -20.79 -26.06 -19.02
CA SER A 188 -22.26 -26.04 -18.96
C SER A 188 -22.88 -25.00 -19.91
N THR A 189 -22.26 -23.83 -20.05
CA THR A 189 -22.83 -22.69 -20.79
C THR A 189 -22.15 -22.45 -22.14
N GLY A 190 -20.94 -22.96 -22.34
CA GLY A 190 -20.09 -22.62 -23.49
C GLY A 190 -19.53 -21.19 -23.47
N LEU A 191 -19.69 -20.47 -22.35
CA LEU A 191 -19.09 -19.15 -22.16
C LEU A 191 -17.61 -19.30 -21.77
N GLU A 192 -16.74 -18.48 -22.36
CA GLU A 192 -15.32 -18.44 -22.01
C GLU A 192 -15.13 -17.50 -20.82
N PRO A 193 -14.70 -17.98 -19.63
CA PRO A 193 -14.41 -17.13 -18.49
C PRO A 193 -13.04 -16.47 -18.62
N GLU A 194 -12.94 -15.24 -18.12
CA GLU A 194 -11.71 -14.48 -17.95
C GLU A 194 -11.75 -13.84 -16.56
N VAL A 195 -10.67 -14.01 -15.80
CA VAL A 195 -10.49 -13.34 -14.51
C VAL A 195 -9.77 -12.03 -14.80
N GLU A 196 -10.43 -10.90 -14.55
CA GLU A 196 -9.84 -9.58 -14.81
C GLU A 196 -8.91 -9.16 -13.67
N GLU A 197 -9.37 -9.39 -12.44
CA GLU A 197 -8.69 -8.97 -11.23
C GLU A 197 -9.00 -9.98 -10.11
N ILE A 198 -7.99 -10.27 -9.29
CA ILE A 198 -8.15 -10.89 -7.98
C ILE A 198 -7.43 -9.99 -6.97
N ALA A 199 -8.13 -9.64 -5.90
CA ALA A 199 -7.57 -8.91 -4.77
C ALA A 199 -7.80 -9.70 -3.48
N ASN A 200 -6.82 -9.69 -2.59
CA ASN A 200 -6.95 -10.27 -1.26
C ASN A 200 -7.22 -9.17 -0.21
N GLY A 201 -7.63 -9.57 0.98
CA GLY A 201 -7.64 -8.72 2.17
C GLY A 201 -6.23 -8.31 2.59
N ILE A 202 -6.15 -7.63 3.73
CA ILE A 202 -4.89 -7.33 4.40
C ILE A 202 -4.25 -8.67 4.78
N VAL A 203 -3.11 -8.97 4.14
CA VAL A 203 -2.32 -10.15 4.46
C VAL A 203 -1.81 -10.00 5.89
N ASN A 204 -2.24 -10.89 6.79
CA ASN A 204 -1.71 -10.92 8.14
C ASN A 204 -0.21 -11.21 8.09
N TYR A 205 0.58 -10.42 8.80
CA TYR A 205 1.97 -10.77 9.02
C TYR A 205 2.03 -12.07 9.83
N VAL A 206 2.45 -13.15 9.20
CA VAL A 206 2.70 -14.43 9.87
C VAL A 206 4.20 -14.50 10.14
N ALA A 207 4.59 -14.26 11.39
CA ALA A 207 5.99 -14.16 11.82
C ALA A 207 6.86 -15.37 11.42
N ASP A 208 6.23 -16.55 11.35
CA ASP A 208 6.87 -17.83 11.02
C ASP A 208 6.38 -18.41 9.67
N PHE A 209 6.00 -17.56 8.70
CA PHE A 209 5.57 -18.05 7.39
C PHE A 209 6.71 -18.78 6.67
N ALA A 210 6.68 -20.11 6.72
CA ALA A 210 7.42 -20.97 5.83
C ALA A 210 6.49 -21.33 4.66
N PRO A 211 6.75 -20.87 3.42
CA PRO A 211 5.92 -21.23 2.29
C PRO A 211 5.87 -22.77 2.16
N PRO A 212 4.70 -23.36 1.87
CA PRO A 212 4.53 -24.81 1.83
C PRO A 212 5.39 -25.49 0.76
N ASN A 213 5.76 -24.73 -0.28
CA ASN A 213 6.76 -25.10 -1.26
C ASN A 213 7.78 -23.97 -1.37
N GLU A 214 9.02 -24.26 -1.02
CA GLU A 214 10.15 -23.43 -1.43
C GLU A 214 10.46 -23.78 -2.88
N PHE A 215 10.06 -22.91 -3.81
CA PHE A 215 10.45 -23.08 -5.20
C PHE A 215 11.96 -22.88 -5.33
N THR A 216 12.64 -23.90 -5.82
CA THR A 216 14.08 -23.82 -6.06
C THR A 216 14.36 -23.12 -7.37
N ASP A 217 15.51 -22.47 -7.47
CA ASP A 217 15.91 -21.74 -8.68
C ASP A 217 15.96 -22.64 -9.93
N SER A 218 16.21 -23.96 -9.76
CA SER A 218 16.16 -24.97 -10.83
C SER A 218 14.78 -25.24 -11.42
N GLU A 219 13.69 -24.86 -10.74
CA GLU A 219 12.32 -25.09 -11.22
C GLU A 219 11.85 -24.01 -12.20
N TYR A 220 12.59 -22.91 -12.34
CA TYR A 220 12.28 -21.83 -13.26
C TYR A 220 12.98 -22.03 -14.62
N ASP A 221 12.25 -21.79 -15.74
CA ASP A 221 12.88 -21.73 -17.07
C ASP A 221 13.71 -20.45 -17.23
N LYS A 222 15.03 -20.59 -17.05
CA LYS A 222 15.99 -19.48 -17.13
C LYS A 222 16.41 -19.12 -18.55
N THR A 223 15.96 -19.84 -19.60
CA THR A 223 16.48 -19.68 -20.97
C THR A 223 16.35 -18.24 -21.48
N ARG A 224 15.18 -17.62 -21.25
CA ARG A 224 14.93 -16.24 -21.68
C ARG A 224 15.73 -15.24 -20.85
N SER A 225 15.79 -15.44 -19.53
CA SER A 225 16.52 -14.58 -18.60
C SER A 225 18.02 -14.61 -18.86
N LEU A 226 18.60 -15.78 -19.12
CA LEU A 226 20.01 -15.95 -19.45
C LEU A 226 20.38 -15.30 -20.79
N LYS A 227 19.55 -15.49 -21.83
CA LYS A 227 19.75 -14.81 -23.12
C LYS A 227 19.67 -13.29 -22.96
N GLN A 228 18.71 -12.82 -22.16
CA GLN A 228 18.58 -11.40 -21.84
C GLN A 228 19.83 -10.89 -21.10
N TRP A 229 20.29 -11.61 -20.07
CA TRP A 229 21.48 -11.30 -19.28
C TRP A 229 22.74 -11.17 -20.14
N ASN A 230 22.99 -12.15 -20.99
CA ASN A 230 24.17 -12.18 -21.86
C ASN A 230 24.16 -11.12 -22.97
N SER A 231 23.01 -10.51 -23.26
CA SER A 231 22.88 -9.49 -24.30
C SER A 231 23.19 -8.07 -23.81
N GLN A 232 23.40 -7.89 -22.51
CA GLN A 232 23.53 -6.57 -21.90
C GLN A 232 24.91 -5.97 -22.16
N THR A 233 24.95 -4.66 -22.38
CA THR A 233 26.22 -3.91 -22.46
C THR A 233 26.07 -2.59 -21.70
N PRO A 234 26.64 -2.48 -20.49
CA PRO A 234 26.60 -1.25 -19.72
C PRO A 234 27.55 -0.22 -20.37
N MET A 235 27.02 0.97 -20.61
CA MET A 235 27.69 2.09 -21.27
C MET A 235 27.86 3.30 -20.34
N GLY A 236 27.23 3.27 -19.17
CA GLY A 236 27.39 4.31 -18.17
C GLY A 236 26.50 4.11 -16.96
N HIS A 237 26.69 5.02 -16.01
CA HIS A 237 26.02 5.06 -14.74
C HIS A 237 25.43 6.45 -14.54
N GLN A 238 24.11 6.53 -14.43
CA GLN A 238 23.39 7.73 -14.07
C GLN A 238 22.95 7.70 -12.60
N THR A 239 23.17 8.79 -11.89
CA THR A 239 22.65 9.02 -10.55
C THR A 239 21.82 10.28 -10.55
N ILE A 240 20.61 10.19 -10.01
CA ILE A 240 19.76 11.33 -9.74
C ILE A 240 19.87 11.59 -8.24
N PHE A 241 20.52 12.69 -7.88
CA PHE A 241 20.53 13.19 -6.53
C PHE A 241 19.38 14.16 -6.34
N THR A 242 18.55 13.91 -5.35
CA THR A 242 17.62 14.92 -4.81
C THR A 242 18.18 15.38 -3.49
N MET A 243 18.34 16.69 -3.35
CA MET A 243 18.86 17.33 -2.15
C MET A 243 17.90 18.42 -1.73
N SER A 244 17.79 18.68 -0.43
CA SER A 244 16.91 19.72 0.08
C SER A 244 17.54 20.42 1.26
N LEU A 245 17.29 21.72 1.38
CA LEU A 245 17.54 22.42 2.62
C LEU A 245 16.62 21.84 3.69
N GLN A 246 17.21 21.20 4.69
CA GLN A 246 16.52 20.78 5.89
C GLN A 246 16.94 21.71 7.02
N PRO A 247 16.04 22.61 7.47
CA PRO A 247 16.36 23.43 8.61
C PRO A 247 16.63 22.52 9.81
N PRO A 248 17.66 22.80 10.62
CA PRO A 248 17.85 22.07 11.84
C PRO A 248 16.63 22.30 12.72
N LYS A 249 16.20 21.24 13.41
CA LYS A 249 15.20 21.36 14.46
C LYS A 249 15.69 22.38 15.50
N MET A 250 14.76 23.17 16.03
CA MET A 250 15.08 24.07 17.12
C MET A 250 15.65 23.28 18.29
N GLN A 251 16.67 23.87 18.91
CA GLN A 251 17.20 23.34 20.15
C GLN A 251 16.09 23.34 21.20
N LEU A 252 16.05 22.30 22.00
CA LEU A 252 15.13 22.18 23.14
C LEU A 252 15.75 22.87 24.35
N ASP A 253 14.93 23.57 25.10
CA ASP A 253 15.37 24.23 26.33
C ASP A 253 15.40 23.23 27.49
N ASP A 254 16.24 23.47 28.49
CA ASP A 254 16.21 22.69 29.74
C ASP A 254 14.83 22.88 30.42
N ASP A 255 14.34 21.84 31.08
CA ASP A 255 13.00 21.72 31.67
C ASP A 255 11.83 21.72 30.65
N GLU A 256 12.11 21.59 29.34
CA GLU A 256 11.08 21.53 28.32
C GLU A 256 10.39 20.15 28.28
N TRP A 257 9.06 20.13 28.34
CA TRP A 257 8.28 18.90 28.20
C TRP A 257 8.05 18.53 26.72
N VAL A 258 8.31 17.27 26.39
CA VAL A 258 8.37 16.73 25.02
C VAL A 258 7.78 15.32 24.99
N LEU A 259 7.52 14.80 23.77
CA LEU A 259 7.39 13.36 23.56
C LEU A 259 8.72 12.78 23.12
N ALA A 260 9.14 11.71 23.77
CA ALA A 260 10.36 11.00 23.42
C ALA A 260 10.03 9.52 23.15
N GLU A 261 10.71 8.94 22.17
CA GLU A 261 10.57 7.52 21.81
C GLU A 261 11.07 6.63 22.96
N HIS A 262 10.15 5.97 23.67
CA HIS A 262 10.43 5.13 24.83
C HIS A 262 10.87 3.72 24.42
N GLU A 263 10.16 3.11 23.47
CA GLU A 263 10.50 1.79 22.92
C GLU A 263 10.82 1.94 21.43
N PRO A 264 12.08 1.82 21.00
CA PRO A 264 12.43 1.99 19.61
C PRO A 264 11.91 0.83 18.78
N GLY A 265 11.10 1.15 17.77
CA GLY A 265 10.45 0.19 16.88
C GLY A 265 10.29 0.76 15.49
N PRO A 266 10.58 0.01 14.40
CA PRO A 266 10.47 0.55 13.04
C PRO A 266 9.04 0.94 12.66
N TRP A 267 8.03 0.40 13.35
CA TRP A 267 6.60 0.62 13.06
C TRP A 267 5.77 0.88 14.33
N ASP A 268 6.12 0.23 15.43
CA ASP A 268 5.45 0.24 16.72
C ASP A 268 6.15 1.10 17.77
N ALA A 269 6.95 2.08 17.35
CA ALA A 269 7.56 3.03 18.27
C ALA A 269 6.50 3.64 19.19
N VAL A 270 6.71 3.48 20.49
CA VAL A 270 5.86 4.03 21.55
C VAL A 270 6.55 5.27 22.11
N TYR A 271 5.79 6.34 22.25
CA TYR A 271 6.29 7.61 22.74
C TYR A 271 5.75 7.89 24.14
N GLY A 272 6.63 8.28 25.05
CA GLY A 272 6.28 8.71 26.40
C GLY A 272 6.46 10.21 26.57
N GLY A 273 5.70 10.80 27.48
CA GLY A 273 6.00 12.14 28.00
C GLY A 273 7.35 12.16 28.70
N ALA A 274 8.15 13.19 28.43
CA ALA A 274 9.48 13.35 29.02
C ALA A 274 9.84 14.83 29.20
N THR A 275 10.75 15.11 30.13
CA THR A 275 11.32 16.44 30.36
C THR A 275 12.78 16.48 29.92
N VAL A 276 13.17 17.51 29.18
CA VAL A 276 14.56 17.71 28.76
C VAL A 276 15.40 18.21 29.94
N GLU A 277 16.37 17.41 30.37
CA GLU A 277 17.27 17.78 31.48
C GLU A 277 18.47 18.61 31.01
N SER A 278 19.08 18.24 29.87
CA SER A 278 20.21 18.99 29.31
C SER A 278 20.55 18.62 27.87
N TYR A 279 21.16 19.54 27.13
CA TYR A 279 21.76 19.27 25.81
C TYR A 279 23.17 18.71 25.94
N LEU A 280 23.40 17.49 25.43
CA LEU A 280 24.67 16.77 25.52
C LEU A 280 25.61 17.03 24.33
N GLY A 281 25.12 17.72 23.29
CA GLY A 281 25.87 17.97 22.05
C GLY A 281 25.51 17.01 20.92
N ASN A 282 25.86 17.36 19.68
CA ASN A 282 25.58 16.56 18.47
C ASN A 282 24.12 16.12 18.34
N GLU A 283 23.17 17.01 18.65
CA GLU A 283 21.73 16.71 18.61
C GLU A 283 21.28 15.61 19.60
N ILE A 284 22.10 15.30 20.62
CA ILE A 284 21.74 14.39 21.71
C ILE A 284 21.32 15.20 22.93
N TYR A 285 20.24 14.78 23.56
CA TYR A 285 19.68 15.36 24.79
C TYR A 285 19.61 14.31 25.88
N SER A 286 19.71 14.74 27.12
CA SER A 286 19.34 13.93 28.29
C SER A 286 17.87 14.21 28.58
N VAL A 287 17.02 13.19 28.56
CA VAL A 287 15.58 13.33 28.85
C VAL A 287 15.19 12.45 30.03
N LEU A 288 14.32 12.93 30.90
CA LEU A 288 13.73 12.16 32.00
C LEU A 288 12.28 11.86 31.64
N TYR A 289 11.95 10.59 31.39
CA TYR A 289 10.57 10.16 31.15
C TYR A 289 9.72 10.32 32.41
N ASP A 290 8.43 10.58 32.25
CA ASP A 290 7.51 10.86 33.37
C ASP A 290 7.42 9.70 34.39
N TYR A 291 7.78 8.48 33.97
CA TYR A 291 7.73 7.25 34.79
C TYR A 291 9.10 6.72 35.24
N ASP A 292 10.19 7.34 34.79
CA ASP A 292 11.55 6.86 35.07
C ASP A 292 12.23 7.69 36.17
N GLU A 293 13.19 7.08 36.87
CA GLU A 293 13.97 7.75 37.93
C GLU A 293 15.28 8.35 37.40
N GLU A 294 15.78 7.87 36.26
CA GLU A 294 17.08 8.26 35.69
C GLU A 294 16.89 8.79 34.26
N PRO A 295 17.59 9.87 33.88
CA PRO A 295 17.48 10.41 32.54
C PRO A 295 18.31 9.60 31.54
N GLU A 296 17.81 9.52 30.31
CA GLU A 296 18.42 8.78 29.22
C GLU A 296 18.91 9.69 28.09
N PRO A 297 20.04 9.34 27.43
CA PRO A 297 20.49 10.06 26.25
C PRO A 297 19.67 9.65 25.01
N ILE A 298 19.04 10.62 24.37
CA ILE A 298 18.21 10.40 23.18
C ILE A 298 18.55 11.40 22.06
N SER A 299 18.41 10.97 20.80
CA SER A 299 18.59 11.83 19.63
C SER A 299 17.42 12.79 19.46
N ARG A 300 17.68 14.03 19.01
CA ARG A 300 16.65 15.04 18.69
C ARG A 300 15.61 14.54 17.68
N ASP A 301 15.98 13.58 16.84
CA ASP A 301 15.08 12.99 15.86
C ASP A 301 14.03 12.05 16.45
N GLN A 302 14.28 11.55 17.66
CA GLN A 302 13.38 10.71 18.44
C GLN A 302 12.57 11.52 19.47
N ILE A 303 12.77 12.84 19.50
CA ILE A 303 12.03 13.77 20.34
C ILE A 303 11.09 14.60 19.47
N ARG A 304 9.86 14.79 19.92
CA ARG A 304 8.88 15.72 19.38
C ARG A 304 8.51 16.78 20.41
N LYS A 305 8.66 18.05 20.02
CA LYS A 305 8.24 19.21 20.81
C LYS A 305 6.73 19.46 20.66
N PHE A 306 6.05 19.74 21.77
CA PHE A 306 4.65 20.16 21.76
C PHE A 306 4.50 21.59 21.30
N SER A 307 3.52 21.82 20.41
CA SER A 307 3.09 23.17 20.01
C SER A 307 1.78 23.56 20.66
N GLU A 308 1.55 24.88 20.76
CA GLU A 308 0.22 25.41 21.04
C GLU A 308 -0.80 25.00 19.96
N ALA A 309 -0.36 24.64 18.75
CA ALA A 309 -1.23 24.10 17.71
C ALA A 309 -1.70 22.67 18.01
N ASP A 310 -0.96 21.89 18.79
CA ASP A 310 -1.40 20.56 19.24
C ASP A 310 -2.59 20.69 20.20
N LYS A 311 -2.62 21.77 20.98
CA LYS A 311 -3.73 22.13 21.89
C LYS A 311 -4.93 22.75 21.16
N ASP A 312 -4.79 23.09 19.88
CA ASP A 312 -5.87 23.68 19.10
C ASP A 312 -6.83 22.59 18.60
N LEU A 313 -7.81 22.27 19.44
CA LEU A 313 -8.88 21.33 19.13
C LEU A 313 -9.84 21.85 18.04
N SER A 314 -9.73 23.11 17.61
CA SER A 314 -10.58 23.66 16.55
C SER A 314 -10.15 23.23 15.14
N LYS A 315 -8.90 22.77 14.99
CA LYS A 315 -8.39 22.24 13.73
C LYS A 315 -8.70 20.73 13.63
N PRO A 316 -9.63 20.32 12.74
CA PRO A 316 -9.90 18.90 12.53
C PRO A 316 -8.74 18.22 11.84
N PHE A 317 -8.61 16.90 12.04
CA PHE A 317 -7.76 16.07 11.21
C PHE A 317 -8.49 15.64 9.94
N GLU A 318 -7.74 15.42 8.86
CA GLU A 318 -8.23 14.88 7.60
C GLU A 318 -7.87 13.39 7.47
N VAL A 319 -8.60 12.66 6.63
CA VAL A 319 -8.27 11.25 6.33
C VAL A 319 -6.87 11.17 5.71
N GLY A 320 -6.03 10.30 6.26
CA GLY A 320 -4.63 10.15 5.87
C GLY A 320 -3.64 10.95 6.73
N ASP A 321 -4.11 11.83 7.61
CA ASP A 321 -3.23 12.53 8.56
C ASP A 321 -2.56 11.52 9.50
N LEU A 322 -1.24 11.68 9.68
CA LEU A 322 -0.45 10.92 10.65
C LEU A 322 -0.55 11.57 12.02
N ILE A 323 -0.90 10.77 13.01
CA ILE A 323 -1.17 11.20 14.38
C ILE A 323 -0.41 10.33 15.38
N PHE A 324 -0.25 10.87 16.58
CA PHE A 324 -0.03 10.10 17.78
C PHE A 324 -1.35 9.99 18.54
N TYR A 325 -1.72 8.78 18.94
CA TYR A 325 -2.90 8.47 19.75
C TYR A 325 -2.47 8.12 21.17
N GLU A 326 -3.00 8.84 22.15
CA GLU A 326 -2.76 8.60 23.58
C GLU A 326 -3.62 7.43 24.07
N ASN A 327 -2.98 6.39 24.59
CA ASN A 327 -3.68 5.23 25.17
C ASN A 327 -3.98 5.44 26.66
N ASP A 328 -4.64 4.46 27.28
CA ASP A 328 -5.01 4.51 28.70
C ASP A 328 -3.81 4.55 29.67
N ASP A 329 -2.60 4.22 29.18
CA ASP A 329 -1.34 4.24 29.95
C ASP A 329 -0.56 5.57 29.75
N GLU A 330 -1.18 6.60 29.17
CA GLU A 330 -0.56 7.90 28.82
C GLU A 330 0.63 7.77 27.86
N LEU A 331 0.66 6.68 27.07
CA LEU A 331 1.63 6.43 26.02
C LEU A 331 1.03 6.73 24.64
N TYR A 332 1.87 7.26 23.76
CA TYR A 332 1.48 7.73 22.45
C TYR A 332 1.90 6.73 21.38
N ASN A 333 0.91 6.24 20.63
CA ASN A 333 1.09 5.27 19.56
C ASN A 333 0.96 5.94 18.20
N ASN A 334 1.78 5.54 17.23
CA ASN A 334 1.64 6.00 15.86
C ASN A 334 0.31 5.53 15.25
N GLY A 335 -0.39 6.42 14.56
CA GLY A 335 -1.62 6.09 13.86
C GLY A 335 -1.87 6.96 12.63
N VAL A 336 -2.85 6.56 11.84
CA VAL A 336 -3.36 7.31 10.70
C VAL A 336 -4.87 7.46 10.81
N ILE A 337 -5.39 8.64 10.49
CA ILE A 337 -6.83 8.86 10.41
C ILE A 337 -7.39 8.08 9.22
N SER A 338 -8.26 7.12 9.52
CA SER A 338 -8.94 6.32 8.50
C SER A 338 -10.27 6.92 8.05
N ARG A 339 -10.97 7.58 8.97
CA ARG A 339 -12.29 8.18 8.74
C ARG A 339 -12.57 9.29 9.74
N VAL A 340 -13.28 10.32 9.29
CA VAL A 340 -13.83 11.40 10.12
C VAL A 340 -15.33 11.15 10.27
N GLU A 341 -15.82 11.07 11.50
CA GLU A 341 -17.23 10.77 11.81
C GLU A 341 -18.05 12.07 12.04
N GLU A 342 -19.38 11.96 11.98
CA GLU A 342 -20.30 13.12 12.00
C GLU A 342 -20.30 13.90 13.33
N GLU A 343 -19.81 13.31 14.42
CA GLU A 343 -19.76 13.93 15.75
C GLU A 343 -18.39 14.56 16.09
N GLY A 344 -17.48 14.67 15.11
CA GLY A 344 -16.13 15.17 15.32
C GLY A 344 -15.22 14.16 16.03
N THR A 345 -15.64 12.90 16.10
CA THR A 345 -14.79 11.75 16.46
C THR A 345 -14.16 11.15 15.20
N TYR A 346 -13.16 10.30 15.40
CA TYR A 346 -12.35 9.74 14.34
C TYR A 346 -12.28 8.22 14.46
N SER A 347 -12.14 7.55 13.32
CA SER A 347 -11.68 6.18 13.27
C SER A 347 -10.22 6.18 12.83
N ILE A 348 -9.35 5.53 13.58
CA ILE A 348 -7.90 5.51 13.34
C ILE A 348 -7.40 4.08 13.12
N TYR A 349 -6.35 3.94 12.32
CA TYR A 349 -5.53 2.73 12.26
C TYR A 349 -4.22 2.99 12.99
N LEU A 350 -3.95 2.19 14.03
CA LEU A 350 -2.64 2.18 14.67
C LEU A 350 -1.63 1.47 13.77
N LEU A 351 -0.43 2.04 13.64
CA LEU A 351 0.65 1.51 12.81
C LEU A 351 1.42 0.39 13.54
N ASN A 352 0.71 -0.48 14.26
CA ASN A 352 1.29 -1.63 14.96
C ASN A 352 1.21 -2.92 14.11
N PRO A 353 1.92 -4.00 14.47
CA PRO A 353 1.91 -5.25 13.70
C PRO A 353 0.53 -5.89 13.52
N SER A 354 -0.42 -5.58 14.41
CA SER A 354 -1.79 -6.07 14.33
C SER A 354 -2.73 -5.21 13.47
N GLY A 355 -2.31 -4.01 13.04
CA GLY A 355 -3.14 -3.07 12.30
C GLY A 355 -4.41 -2.67 13.05
N THR A 356 -4.33 -2.48 14.38
CA THR A 356 -5.51 -2.25 15.23
C THR A 356 -6.29 -1.02 14.76
N LYS A 357 -7.60 -1.19 14.55
CA LYS A 357 -8.51 -0.08 14.25
C LYS A 357 -9.27 0.33 15.51
N ILE A 358 -9.29 1.63 15.80
CA ILE A 358 -10.02 2.21 16.93
C ILE A 358 -11.05 3.18 16.38
N TYR A 359 -12.26 3.13 16.91
CA TYR A 359 -13.41 3.93 16.47
C TYR A 359 -13.82 4.90 17.56
N GLY A 360 -14.40 6.04 17.17
CA GLY A 360 -14.94 7.01 18.12
C GLY A 360 -13.87 7.75 18.92
N VAL A 361 -12.62 7.78 18.42
CA VAL A 361 -11.50 8.48 19.06
C VAL A 361 -11.76 9.98 19.05
N LYS A 362 -11.55 10.66 20.17
CA LYS A 362 -11.76 12.10 20.26
C LYS A 362 -10.55 12.88 19.81
N ARG A 363 -10.77 14.14 19.41
CA ARG A 363 -9.70 15.02 18.92
C ARG A 363 -8.61 15.30 19.96
N ASP A 364 -8.98 15.36 21.24
CA ASP A 364 -8.08 15.65 22.37
C ASP A 364 -7.21 14.46 22.80
N GLU A 365 -7.55 13.25 22.35
CA GLU A 365 -6.76 12.02 22.54
C GLU A 365 -5.70 11.85 21.43
N MET A 366 -5.55 12.85 20.55
CA MET A 366 -4.67 12.78 19.39
C MET A 366 -3.90 14.07 19.16
N ILE A 367 -2.68 13.93 18.67
CA ILE A 367 -1.82 15.06 18.24
C ILE A 367 -1.18 14.73 16.89
N SER A 368 -0.75 15.74 16.13
CA SER A 368 -0.12 15.48 14.82
C SER A 368 1.24 14.81 14.99
N GLN A 369 1.59 13.83 14.16
CA GLN A 369 2.90 13.20 14.25
C GLN A 369 4.05 14.19 13.98
N PHE A 370 3.83 15.17 13.11
CA PHE A 370 4.86 16.13 12.71
C PHE A 370 4.84 17.40 13.54
N GLU A 371 6.03 17.88 13.88
CA GLU A 371 6.24 19.21 14.46
C GLU A 371 5.80 20.32 13.50
N THR A 372 5.21 21.39 14.04
CA THR A 372 4.88 22.57 13.21
C THR A 372 6.14 23.23 12.64
N ALA A 373 5.99 23.93 11.51
CA ALA A 373 7.10 24.63 10.85
C ALA A 373 7.84 25.65 11.75
N ASN A 374 7.20 26.10 12.82
CA ASN A 374 7.78 27.04 13.78
C ASN A 374 8.89 26.43 14.65
N PHE A 375 9.03 25.10 14.67
CA PHE A 375 10.09 24.40 15.42
C PHE A 375 11.33 24.13 14.59
N TYR A 376 11.45 24.79 13.44
CA TYR A 376 12.61 24.72 12.59
C TYR A 376 13.27 26.09 12.55
N GLN A 377 14.60 26.13 12.61
CA GLN A 377 15.32 27.39 12.47
C GLN A 377 15.02 27.99 11.09
N GLU A 378 14.81 29.31 11.01
CA GLU A 378 14.73 29.99 9.73
C GLU A 378 16.03 29.76 8.96
N ILE A 379 15.90 29.15 7.78
CA ILE A 379 17.02 28.92 6.88
C ILE A 379 17.03 29.98 5.79
N PRO A 380 18.23 30.45 5.39
CA PRO A 380 18.34 31.37 4.27
C PRO A 380 17.81 30.70 3.00
N ASP A 381 17.13 31.49 2.16
CA ASP A 381 16.69 31.03 0.85
C ASP A 381 17.90 30.62 -0.02
N LEU A 382 17.72 29.57 -0.82
CA LEU A 382 18.69 29.23 -1.86
C LEU A 382 18.76 30.36 -2.88
N SER A 383 19.97 30.64 -3.36
CA SER A 383 20.18 31.58 -4.45
C SER A 383 20.91 30.91 -5.62
N ALA A 384 20.60 31.33 -6.84
CA ALA A 384 21.28 30.82 -8.03
C ALA A 384 22.82 30.97 -7.95
N PRO A 385 23.40 32.12 -7.51
CA PRO A 385 24.86 32.23 -7.38
C PRO A 385 25.46 31.21 -6.41
N GLN A 386 24.82 30.98 -5.26
CA GLN A 386 25.29 30.00 -4.28
C GLN A 386 25.27 28.57 -4.86
N LEU A 387 24.20 28.21 -5.57
CA LEU A 387 24.09 26.91 -6.23
C LEU A 387 25.10 26.74 -7.37
N THR A 388 25.36 27.81 -8.12
CA THR A 388 26.40 27.85 -9.17
C THR A 388 27.78 27.61 -8.59
N ASP A 389 28.16 28.35 -7.54
CA ASP A 389 29.46 28.20 -6.89
C ASP A 389 29.63 26.79 -6.30
N ALA A 390 28.59 26.27 -5.63
CA ALA A 390 28.59 24.92 -5.05
C ALA A 390 28.75 23.83 -6.13
N PHE A 391 28.00 23.93 -7.23
CA PHE A 391 28.05 22.99 -8.34
C PHE A 391 29.42 22.97 -9.01
N GLU A 392 29.97 24.15 -9.34
CA GLU A 392 31.29 24.25 -9.95
C GLU A 392 32.40 23.74 -9.03
N LYS A 393 32.34 24.09 -7.75
CA LYS A 393 33.36 23.68 -6.78
C LYS A 393 33.32 22.17 -6.54
N ALA A 394 32.14 21.57 -6.45
CA ALA A 394 31.99 20.12 -6.35
C ALA A 394 32.60 19.39 -7.55
N LEU A 395 32.34 19.88 -8.78
CA LEU A 395 32.93 19.33 -10.01
C LEU A 395 34.45 19.46 -10.03
N LYS A 396 34.99 20.66 -9.75
CA LYS A 396 36.44 20.94 -9.80
C LYS A 396 37.24 20.21 -8.72
N THR A 397 36.64 19.97 -7.56
CA THR A 397 37.37 19.37 -6.42
C THR A 397 37.50 17.86 -6.55
N LYS A 398 36.48 17.20 -7.11
CA LYS A 398 36.34 15.74 -7.02
C LYS A 398 36.14 15.04 -8.36
N VAL A 399 35.68 15.73 -9.40
CA VAL A 399 35.22 15.08 -10.64
C VAL A 399 36.15 15.32 -11.81
N VAL A 400 36.54 16.57 -12.04
CA VAL A 400 37.31 16.97 -13.23
C VAL A 400 38.70 17.38 -12.81
N ASN A 401 39.73 16.88 -13.50
CA ASN A 401 41.11 17.30 -13.28
C ASN A 401 41.22 18.80 -13.54
N SER A 402 41.99 19.53 -12.72
CA SER A 402 42.13 20.98 -12.83
C SER A 402 42.65 21.49 -14.18
N GLU A 403 43.19 20.60 -15.01
CA GLU A 403 43.71 20.90 -16.35
C GLU A 403 42.64 20.83 -17.45
N ASP A 404 41.51 20.14 -17.20
CA ASP A 404 40.41 20.05 -18.16
C ASP A 404 39.48 21.24 -17.97
N ALA A 405 39.34 22.06 -19.03
CA ALA A 405 38.47 23.22 -19.00
C ALA A 405 37.00 22.79 -18.86
N LEU A 406 36.47 22.87 -17.63
CA LEU A 406 35.05 22.65 -17.35
C LEU A 406 34.25 23.82 -17.91
N LEU A 407 33.48 23.57 -18.97
CA LEU A 407 32.47 24.51 -19.46
C LEU A 407 31.16 24.20 -18.73
N ALA A 408 30.97 24.82 -17.57
CA ALA A 408 29.66 24.88 -16.93
C ALA A 408 28.86 26.01 -17.59
N GLU A 409 27.68 25.68 -18.12
CA GLU A 409 26.74 26.65 -18.68
C GLU A 409 25.54 26.77 -17.75
N SER A 410 25.09 28.01 -17.52
CA SER A 410 23.94 28.31 -16.66
C SER A 410 22.81 28.97 -17.46
N PHE A 411 21.60 28.46 -17.27
CA PHE A 411 20.38 28.93 -17.93
C PHE A 411 19.36 29.35 -16.86
N PRO A 412 19.15 30.65 -16.61
CA PRO A 412 18.16 31.10 -15.63
C PRO A 412 16.73 30.83 -16.14
N ILE A 413 15.85 30.36 -15.25
CA ILE A 413 14.44 30.09 -15.53
C ILE A 413 13.58 30.63 -14.39
N GLY A 414 12.98 31.81 -14.59
CA GLY A 414 12.21 32.47 -13.53
C GLY A 414 13.10 32.79 -12.32
N LYS A 415 12.75 32.24 -11.15
CA LYS A 415 13.61 32.28 -9.94
C LYS A 415 14.67 31.17 -9.91
N GLY A 416 14.49 30.14 -10.73
CA GLY A 416 15.33 28.96 -10.80
C GLY A 416 16.50 29.05 -11.77
N ILE A 417 17.25 27.96 -11.87
CA ILE A 417 18.40 27.80 -12.76
C ILE A 417 18.52 26.34 -13.24
N VAL A 418 18.93 26.16 -14.48
CA VAL A 418 19.45 24.90 -14.99
C VAL A 418 20.92 25.09 -15.28
N MET A 419 21.75 24.16 -14.81
CA MET A 419 23.18 24.17 -15.09
C MET A 419 23.58 22.87 -15.76
N THR A 420 24.44 22.95 -16.76
CA THR A 420 24.98 21.77 -17.44
C THR A 420 26.50 21.86 -17.44
N ALA A 421 27.15 20.75 -17.10
CA ALA A 421 28.59 20.59 -17.22
C ALA A 421 28.88 19.29 -17.96
N PHE A 422 29.74 19.37 -18.96
CA PHE A 422 30.18 18.23 -19.76
C PHE A 422 31.69 18.08 -19.64
N TRP A 423 32.16 16.85 -19.46
CA TRP A 423 33.57 16.48 -19.47
C TRP A 423 33.76 15.16 -20.22
N LYS A 424 35.01 14.71 -20.36
CA LYS A 424 35.33 13.54 -21.18
C LYS A 424 34.72 12.25 -20.63
N GLU A 425 34.62 12.13 -19.31
CA GLU A 425 34.14 10.93 -18.62
C GLU A 425 32.64 10.98 -18.27
N GLY A 426 31.93 12.09 -18.54
CA GLY A 426 30.54 12.22 -18.13
C GLY A 426 29.93 13.60 -18.29
N HIS A 427 28.76 13.79 -17.67
CA HIS A 427 28.08 15.08 -17.59
C HIS A 427 27.25 15.19 -16.31
N ALA A 428 27.00 16.41 -15.87
CA ALA A 428 26.13 16.72 -14.75
C ALA A 428 25.15 17.81 -15.14
N ILE A 429 23.89 17.63 -14.79
CA ILE A 429 22.80 18.58 -15.04
C ILE A 429 22.12 18.86 -13.72
N MET A 430 22.23 20.09 -13.23
CA MET A 430 21.52 20.55 -12.03
C MET A 430 20.28 21.33 -12.45
N LYS A 431 19.17 21.09 -11.76
CA LYS A 431 17.92 21.84 -11.90
C LYS A 431 17.49 22.35 -10.53
N TRP A 432 17.10 23.61 -10.51
CA TRP A 432 16.49 24.27 -9.35
C TRP A 432 15.40 25.22 -9.84
N ASP A 433 14.26 25.27 -9.16
CA ASP A 433 13.07 26.03 -9.55
C ASP A 433 12.81 27.27 -8.67
N GLY A 434 13.68 27.54 -7.69
CA GLY A 434 13.47 28.59 -6.70
C GLY A 434 12.97 28.07 -5.35
N SER A 435 12.72 26.75 -5.20
CA SER A 435 12.30 26.12 -3.95
C SER A 435 13.48 25.74 -3.04
N LYS A 436 13.23 25.01 -1.96
CA LYS A 436 14.27 24.47 -1.06
C LYS A 436 14.88 23.15 -1.55
N ARG A 437 14.48 22.65 -2.73
CA ARG A 437 14.92 21.37 -3.30
C ARG A 437 15.76 21.59 -4.56
N VAL A 438 16.83 20.83 -4.70
CA VAL A 438 17.72 20.80 -5.87
C VAL A 438 17.82 19.37 -6.37
N ASP A 439 17.69 19.19 -7.69
CA ASP A 439 17.88 17.90 -8.32
C ASP A 439 19.12 17.94 -9.23
N ILE A 440 19.99 16.94 -9.12
CA ILE A 440 21.19 16.80 -9.94
C ILE A 440 21.19 15.45 -10.63
N ASN A 441 21.15 15.47 -11.95
CA ASN A 441 21.38 14.31 -12.80
C ASN A 441 22.88 14.21 -13.13
N PHE A 442 23.56 13.23 -12.55
CA PHE A 442 24.99 13.00 -12.67
C PHE A 442 25.25 11.71 -13.44
N PHE A 443 25.88 11.82 -14.62
CA PHE A 443 26.16 10.69 -15.50
C PHE A 443 27.66 10.51 -15.70
N THR A 444 28.10 9.25 -15.69
CA THR A 444 29.49 8.85 -15.95
C THR A 444 29.52 7.66 -16.89
N TYR A 445 30.49 7.58 -17.80
CA TYR A 445 30.63 6.42 -18.70
C TYR A 445 31.18 5.18 -17.98
N LYS A 446 31.85 5.38 -16.85
CA LYS A 446 32.34 4.30 -15.99
C LYS A 446 31.63 4.37 -14.65
N GLU A 447 31.22 3.21 -14.17
CA GLU A 447 30.70 3.08 -12.81
C GLU A 447 31.78 3.42 -11.79
N ASP A 448 31.60 4.54 -11.08
CA ASP A 448 32.47 4.97 -10.00
C ASP A 448 31.62 5.50 -8.83
N VAL A 449 31.37 4.63 -7.85
CA VAL A 449 30.60 4.97 -6.64
C VAL A 449 31.30 6.06 -5.83
N ARG A 450 32.65 6.01 -5.74
CA ARG A 450 33.42 6.94 -4.91
C ARG A 450 33.38 8.36 -5.47
N LEU A 451 33.50 8.49 -6.78
CA LEU A 451 33.42 9.76 -7.49
C LEU A 451 32.08 10.48 -7.22
N ARG A 452 30.99 9.73 -7.29
CA ARG A 452 29.61 10.24 -7.13
C ARG A 452 29.31 10.66 -5.70
N LEU A 453 29.71 9.84 -4.73
CA LEU A 453 29.61 10.18 -3.31
C LEU A 453 30.47 11.41 -3.00
N ALA A 454 31.69 11.48 -3.50
CA ALA A 454 32.56 12.63 -3.31
C ALA A 454 31.99 13.92 -3.92
N PHE A 455 31.36 13.83 -5.09
CA PHE A 455 30.63 14.95 -5.68
C PHE A 455 29.46 15.40 -4.81
N GLN A 456 28.60 14.47 -4.37
CA GLN A 456 27.45 14.78 -3.51
C GLN A 456 27.89 15.41 -2.19
N ASP A 457 28.93 14.86 -1.54
CA ASP A 457 29.48 15.37 -0.28
C ASP A 457 30.06 16.77 -0.46
N ALA A 458 30.81 17.00 -1.54
CA ALA A 458 31.35 18.31 -1.85
C ALA A 458 30.23 19.33 -2.09
N PHE A 459 29.22 18.98 -2.89
CA PHE A 459 28.09 19.88 -3.17
C PHE A 459 27.31 20.23 -1.90
N CYS A 460 26.94 19.24 -1.09
CA CYS A 460 26.20 19.48 0.17
C CYS A 460 27.05 20.28 1.16
N GLY A 461 28.37 20.04 1.21
CA GLY A 461 29.28 20.76 2.09
C GLY A 461 29.43 22.26 1.79
N GLU A 462 29.12 22.70 0.57
CA GLU A 462 29.15 24.13 0.19
C GLU A 462 27.88 24.89 0.61
N ILE A 463 26.79 24.19 0.90
CA ILE A 463 25.50 24.80 1.19
C ILE A 463 25.08 24.41 2.60
N LYS A 464 25.14 25.38 3.52
CA LYS A 464 24.70 25.19 4.91
C LYS A 464 23.27 24.64 4.93
N TYR A 465 23.06 23.56 5.69
CA TYR A 465 21.78 22.87 5.85
C TYR A 465 21.27 22.09 4.62
N MET A 466 22.07 21.97 3.56
CA MET A 466 21.73 21.06 2.47
C MET A 466 21.92 19.62 2.95
N ASN A 467 20.83 18.86 3.00
CA ASN A 467 20.89 17.44 3.32
C ASN A 467 20.74 16.60 2.05
N LYS A 468 21.33 15.40 2.11
CA LYS A 468 21.16 14.35 1.12
C LYS A 468 19.72 13.84 1.24
N GLY A 469 18.94 13.96 0.17
CA GLY A 469 17.62 13.35 0.06
C GLY A 469 17.72 12.00 -0.64
N ALA A 470 16.84 11.79 -1.63
CA ALA A 470 16.83 10.58 -2.44
C ALA A 470 18.06 10.48 -3.36
N ARG A 471 18.47 9.25 -3.64
CA ARG A 471 19.53 8.92 -4.59
C ARG A 471 19.09 7.74 -5.45
N ASP A 472 18.73 8.01 -6.68
CA ASP A 472 18.30 6.98 -7.62
C ASP A 472 19.43 6.67 -8.60
N GLU A 473 19.87 5.42 -8.63
CA GLU A 473 20.95 4.94 -9.48
C GLU A 473 20.39 4.10 -10.62
N HIS A 474 20.83 4.38 -11.84
CA HIS A 474 20.34 3.72 -13.05
C HIS A 474 21.51 3.35 -13.96
N PRO A 475 21.62 2.07 -14.39
CA PRO A 475 22.54 1.71 -15.44
C PRO A 475 22.04 2.25 -16.79
N ARG A 476 22.97 2.61 -17.67
CA ARG A 476 22.69 3.02 -19.05
C ARG A 476 23.43 2.10 -19.99
N GLY A 477 22.79 1.66 -21.07
CA GLY A 477 23.40 0.71 -21.99
C GLY A 477 22.45 0.23 -23.07
N TYR A 478 22.83 -0.88 -23.71
CA TYR A 478 22.05 -1.56 -24.73
C TYR A 478 21.75 -3.01 -24.32
N GLY A 479 20.78 -3.63 -24.99
CA GLY A 479 20.41 -5.04 -24.75
C GLY A 479 19.10 -5.25 -23.99
N GLY A 480 18.20 -4.26 -23.90
CA GLY A 480 16.93 -4.39 -23.17
C GLY A 480 17.05 -3.91 -21.72
N VAL A 481 16.78 -4.79 -20.75
CA VAL A 481 17.10 -4.55 -19.33
C VAL A 481 18.61 -4.59 -19.18
N VAL A 482 19.19 -3.53 -18.63
CA VAL A 482 20.64 -3.36 -18.42
C VAL A 482 20.92 -3.33 -16.94
N ASN A 483 21.95 -4.03 -16.48
CA ASN A 483 22.45 -4.03 -15.11
C ASN A 483 23.73 -3.18 -14.97
N PHE A 484 24.18 -2.95 -13.74
CA PHE A 484 25.43 -2.26 -13.48
C PHE A 484 26.63 -3.11 -13.96
N SER A 485 27.76 -2.44 -14.26
CA SER A 485 28.96 -3.15 -14.71
C SER A 485 29.50 -4.08 -13.63
N SER A 486 29.39 -3.68 -12.36
CA SER A 486 29.75 -4.48 -11.19
C SER A 486 28.90 -5.74 -11.03
N GLU A 487 27.62 -5.68 -11.38
CA GLU A 487 26.68 -6.81 -11.36
C GLU A 487 26.93 -7.76 -12.53
N ILE A 488 27.27 -7.25 -13.72
CA ILE A 488 27.62 -8.11 -14.87
C ILE A 488 28.96 -8.84 -14.62
N ALA A 489 29.90 -8.20 -13.92
CA ALA A 489 31.17 -8.82 -13.57
C ALA A 489 31.03 -9.97 -12.56
N ASN A 490 29.95 -9.98 -11.77
CA ASN A 490 29.64 -11.02 -10.80
C ASN A 490 28.23 -11.54 -11.07
N PRO A 491 28.07 -12.46 -12.03
CA PRO A 491 26.75 -12.91 -12.45
C PRO A 491 25.95 -13.44 -11.25
N PRO A 492 24.62 -13.23 -11.24
CA PRO A 492 23.78 -13.67 -10.14
C PRO A 492 23.82 -15.19 -10.03
N HIS A 493 23.60 -15.71 -8.83
CA HIS A 493 23.68 -17.14 -8.49
C HIS A 493 22.85 -18.06 -9.41
N TRP A 494 21.80 -17.54 -10.05
CA TRP A 494 20.96 -18.32 -10.97
C TRP A 494 21.57 -18.52 -12.36
N VAL A 495 22.57 -17.71 -12.72
CA VAL A 495 23.41 -17.93 -13.91
C VAL A 495 24.47 -18.93 -13.47
N GLU A 496 24.15 -20.22 -13.59
CA GLU A 496 25.10 -21.30 -13.34
C GLU A 496 26.32 -21.11 -14.24
N GLU A 497 27.51 -20.99 -13.65
CA GLU A 497 28.72 -21.29 -14.38
C GLU A 497 28.64 -22.78 -14.71
N PRO A 498 28.72 -23.19 -15.99
CA PRO A 498 28.75 -24.61 -16.32
C PRO A 498 29.86 -25.25 -15.50
N ASP A 499 29.55 -26.29 -14.71
CA ASP A 499 30.54 -27.06 -13.96
C ASP A 499 31.59 -27.57 -14.95
N TRP A 500 32.73 -26.86 -15.03
CA TRP A 500 33.82 -27.23 -15.92
C TRP A 500 34.55 -28.49 -15.44
N ASP A 501 34.26 -28.94 -14.21
CA ASP A 501 34.85 -30.13 -13.59
C ASP A 501 34.28 -31.45 -14.16
N ASP A 502 33.13 -31.44 -14.84
CA ASP A 502 32.55 -32.65 -15.47
C ASP A 502 33.12 -32.96 -16.87
N TYR A 503 34.07 -32.15 -17.38
CA TYR A 503 34.68 -32.35 -18.71
C TYR A 503 36.11 -32.94 -18.69
N GLU A 504 36.70 -33.27 -17.53
CA GLU A 504 38.11 -33.69 -17.47
C GLU A 504 38.40 -35.21 -17.60
N ASP A 505 37.44 -36.15 -17.57
CA ASP A 505 37.81 -37.56 -17.27
C ASP A 505 37.42 -38.68 -18.27
N ASP A 506 37.07 -38.39 -19.53
CA ASP A 506 36.76 -39.45 -20.53
C ASP A 506 37.70 -39.48 -21.76
N HIS A 507 38.89 -38.90 -21.67
CA HIS A 507 39.96 -39.17 -22.64
C HIS A 507 40.83 -40.35 -22.19
N ASP A 508 40.22 -41.54 -22.17
CA ASP A 508 40.96 -42.80 -22.25
C ASP A 508 41.76 -42.81 -23.57
N TYR A 509 43.08 -42.74 -23.43
CA TYR A 509 44.03 -42.99 -24.51
C TYR A 509 43.99 -44.48 -24.88
N GLU A 510 43.39 -44.82 -26.04
CA GLU A 510 43.70 -46.06 -26.77
C GLU A 510 44.91 -45.90 -27.71
#